data_AF-A0A3D3LU97-F1
#
_entry.id   AF-A0A3D3LU97-F1
#
_cell.length_a   1.000
_cell.length_b   1.000
_cell.length_c   1.000
_cell.angle_alpha   90.00
_cell.angle_beta   90.00
_cell.angle_gamma   90.00
#
_symmetry.space_group_name_H-M   'P 1'
#
loop_
_entity.id
_entity.type
_entity.pdbx_description
1 polymer ?
#
loop_
_entity_poly.entity_id
_entity_poly.type
_entity_poly.pdbx_seq_one_letter_code
_entity_poly.pdbx_strand_id
1 'polypeptide(L)'
;MSAEMQDALTECRELIEQRANEILDRAVSEKQDWALGLGESPAEQRATATWRREARTVAAYRDRYGTTAKSPLGRAPDSDAQKIDFARAAAALTRLRDIAAQASAANTHRTQGRDRLGLMR
;
A
#
# COMPACT_ATOMS: atom_id res chain seq x y z
N MET A 1 -10.09 7.80 31.51
CA MET A 1 -9.89 8.53 30.23
C MET A 1 -11.15 9.33 29.97
N SER A 2 -11.05 10.64 29.75
CA SER A 2 -12.20 11.51 29.45
C SER A 2 -12.62 11.37 27.99
N ALA A 3 -13.87 11.75 27.68
CA ALA A 3 -14.39 11.80 26.32
C ALA A 3 -13.53 12.73 25.43
N GLU A 4 -13.14 13.89 25.94
CA GLU A 4 -12.26 14.84 25.22
C GLU A 4 -10.91 14.24 24.81
N MET A 5 -10.31 13.38 25.66
CA MET A 5 -9.06 12.69 25.32
C MET A 5 -9.27 11.64 24.22
N GLN A 6 -10.42 10.96 24.23
CA GLN A 6 -10.77 10.00 23.18
C GLN A 6 -11.03 10.70 21.85
N ASP A 7 -11.69 11.86 21.89
CA ASP A 7 -11.94 12.69 20.71
C ASP A 7 -10.62 13.19 20.12
N ALA A 8 -9.73 13.74 20.95
CA ALA A 8 -8.41 14.21 20.49
C ALA A 8 -7.54 13.09 19.88
N LEU A 9 -7.60 11.87 20.42
CA LEU A 9 -6.89 10.72 19.85
C LEU A 9 -7.51 10.25 18.53
N THR A 10 -8.84 10.39 18.38
CA THR A 10 -9.55 10.05 17.15
C THR A 10 -9.21 11.04 16.05
N GLU A 11 -9.27 12.33 16.34
CA GLU A 11 -8.91 13.40 15.41
C GLU A 11 -7.44 13.28 14.97
N CYS A 12 -6.52 13.01 15.91
CA CYS A 12 -5.11 12.79 15.59
C CYS A 12 -4.91 11.58 14.67
N ARG A 13 -5.66 10.48 14.89
CA ARG A 13 -5.64 9.33 13.98
C ARG A 13 -6.12 9.72 12.59
N GLU A 14 -7.24 10.42 12.48
CA GLU A 14 -7.81 10.83 11.20
C GLU A 14 -6.85 11.72 10.42
N LEU A 15 -6.20 12.69 11.06
CA LEU A 15 -5.20 13.55 10.43
C LEU A 15 -3.98 12.78 9.92
N ILE A 16 -3.48 11.80 10.69
CA ILE A 16 -2.38 10.94 10.26
C ILE A 16 -2.80 10.09 9.05
N GLU A 17 -4.00 9.54 9.08
CA GLU A 17 -4.52 8.74 7.98
C GLU A 17 -4.74 9.56 6.71
N GLN A 18 -5.27 10.78 6.84
CA GLN A 18 -5.46 11.72 5.74
C GLN A 18 -4.13 12.08 5.10
N ARG A 19 -3.14 12.50 5.90
CA ARG A 19 -1.81 12.84 5.38
C ARG A 19 -1.15 11.66 4.67
N ALA A 20 -1.27 10.46 5.21
CA ALA A 20 -0.73 9.26 4.57
C ALA A 20 -1.44 8.94 3.23
N ASN A 21 -2.73 9.21 3.11
CA ASN A 21 -3.44 9.11 1.82
C ASN A 21 -2.91 10.12 0.81
N GLU A 22 -2.76 11.39 1.20
CA GLU A 22 -2.28 12.44 0.31
C GLU A 22 -0.87 12.13 -0.23
N ILE A 23 0.01 11.61 0.63
CA ILE A 23 1.36 11.17 0.25
C ILE A 23 1.29 10.01 -0.73
N LEU A 24 0.43 9.02 -0.46
CA LEU A 24 0.25 7.88 -1.36
C LEU A 24 -0.29 8.32 -2.73
N ASP A 25 -1.35 9.12 -2.75
CA ASP A 25 -2.00 9.58 -3.97
C ASP A 25 -1.04 10.41 -4.82
N ARG A 26 -0.28 11.33 -4.20
CA ARG A 26 0.78 12.08 -4.89
C ARG A 26 1.82 11.13 -5.48
N ALA A 27 2.35 10.21 -4.69
CA ALA A 27 3.44 9.36 -5.14
C ALA A 27 3.03 8.39 -6.25
N VAL A 28 1.80 7.88 -6.22
CA VAL A 28 1.23 7.05 -7.29
C VAL A 28 1.00 7.89 -8.55
N SER A 29 0.42 9.08 -8.41
CA SER A 29 0.17 9.99 -9.55
C SER A 29 1.46 10.42 -10.24
N GLU A 30 2.48 10.77 -9.46
CA GLU A 30 3.80 11.18 -9.96
C GLU A 30 4.70 10.00 -10.34
N LYS A 31 4.23 8.76 -10.15
CA LYS A 31 5.01 7.53 -10.41
C LYS A 31 6.38 7.55 -9.71
N GLN A 32 6.43 8.03 -8.47
CA GLN A 32 7.67 8.06 -7.70
C GLN A 32 8.25 6.65 -7.57
N ASP A 33 9.58 6.52 -7.61
CA ASP A 33 10.29 5.22 -7.61
C ASP A 33 9.81 4.27 -6.49
N TRP A 34 9.56 4.81 -5.30
CA TRP A 34 9.12 4.01 -4.16
C TRP A 34 7.67 3.53 -4.30
N ALA A 35 6.81 4.31 -4.96
CA ALA A 35 5.42 3.95 -5.25
C ALA A 35 5.36 2.85 -6.33
N LEU A 36 6.25 2.91 -7.33
CA LEU A 36 6.43 1.82 -8.29
C LEU A 36 6.83 0.51 -7.59
N GLY A 37 7.64 0.61 -6.54
CA GLY A 37 8.02 -0.54 -5.71
C GLY A 37 6.89 -1.18 -4.89
N LEU A 38 5.71 -0.56 -4.82
CA LEU A 38 4.52 -1.14 -4.17
C LEU A 38 3.79 -2.14 -5.06
N GLY A 39 4.04 -2.12 -6.37
CA GLY A 39 3.26 -2.88 -7.35
C GLY A 39 1.99 -2.16 -7.77
N GLU A 40 1.44 -2.57 -8.91
CA GLU A 40 0.29 -1.92 -9.54
C GLU A 40 -1.00 -2.17 -8.77
N SER A 41 -1.89 -1.16 -8.74
CA SER A 41 -3.23 -1.31 -8.17
C SER A 41 -4.05 -2.29 -9.03
N PRO A 42 -4.68 -3.30 -8.42
CA PRO A 42 -5.61 -4.18 -9.12
C PRO A 42 -6.79 -3.39 -9.73
N ALA A 43 -7.45 -3.97 -10.74
CA ALA A 43 -8.68 -3.41 -11.31
C ALA A 43 -9.95 -3.75 -10.49
N GLU A 44 -9.88 -4.78 -9.65
CA GLU A 44 -11.00 -5.24 -8.83
C GLU A 44 -11.16 -4.35 -7.59
N GLN A 45 -12.37 -3.87 -7.32
CA GLN A 45 -12.60 -2.82 -6.31
C GLN A 45 -12.20 -3.25 -4.89
N ARG A 46 -12.48 -4.50 -4.50
CA ARG A 46 -12.13 -5.00 -3.17
C ARG A 46 -10.62 -5.15 -3.00
N ALA A 47 -9.94 -5.68 -4.02
CA ALA A 47 -8.48 -5.75 -4.07
C ALA A 47 -7.85 -4.35 -4.07
N THR A 48 -8.44 -3.38 -4.77
CA THR A 48 -8.01 -1.97 -4.76
C THR A 48 -8.10 -1.36 -3.36
N ALA A 49 -9.22 -1.55 -2.66
CA ALA A 49 -9.38 -1.07 -1.29
C ALA A 49 -8.35 -1.68 -0.34
N THR A 50 -8.09 -2.98 -0.50
CA THR A 50 -7.06 -3.69 0.27
C THR A 50 -5.66 -3.17 -0.06
N TRP A 51 -5.34 -3.01 -1.35
CA TRP A 51 -4.07 -2.44 -1.82
C TRP A 51 -3.85 -1.04 -1.23
N ARG A 52 -4.86 -0.16 -1.29
CA ARG A 52 -4.76 1.21 -0.73
C ARG A 52 -4.50 1.20 0.78
N ARG A 53 -5.13 0.30 1.54
CA ARG A 53 -4.90 0.18 2.99
C ARG A 53 -3.45 -0.20 3.32
N GLU A 54 -2.91 -1.19 2.61
CA GLU A 54 -1.51 -1.62 2.82
C GLU A 54 -0.51 -0.56 2.34
N ALA A 55 -0.77 0.07 1.20
CA ALA A 55 0.05 1.15 0.66
C ALA A 55 0.08 2.38 1.59
N ARG A 56 -1.04 2.73 2.23
CA ARG A 56 -1.11 3.79 3.24
C ARG A 56 -0.19 3.51 4.43
N THR A 57 -0.07 2.26 4.85
CA THR A 57 0.82 1.86 5.94
C THR A 57 2.28 2.15 5.59
N VAL A 58 2.68 1.89 4.35
CA VAL A 58 4.03 2.22 3.85
C VAL A 58 4.22 3.73 3.76
N ALA A 59 3.23 4.47 3.24
CA ALA A 59 3.28 5.93 3.16
C ALA A 59 3.41 6.60 4.54
N ALA A 60 2.64 6.15 5.53
CA ALA A 60 2.72 6.64 6.90
C ALA A 60 4.09 6.38 7.54
N TYR A 61 4.68 5.20 7.30
CA TYR A 61 6.05 4.92 7.74
C TYR A 61 7.06 5.89 7.12
N ARG A 62 6.98 6.12 5.80
CA ARG A 62 7.88 7.05 5.10
C ARG A 62 7.75 8.47 5.61
N ASP A 63 6.53 8.93 5.84
CA ASP A 63 6.25 10.26 6.39
C ASP A 63 6.84 10.43 7.79
N ARG A 64 6.59 9.45 8.67
CA ARG A 64 7.06 9.47 10.05
C ARG A 64 8.58 9.55 10.19
N TYR A 65 9.32 8.82 9.33
CA TYR A 65 10.78 8.72 9.40
C TYR A 65 11.52 9.54 8.33
N GLY A 66 10.80 10.35 7.54
CA GLY A 66 11.41 11.18 6.49
C GLY A 66 12.12 10.37 5.42
N THR A 67 11.60 9.20 5.04
CA THR A 67 12.25 8.30 4.08
C THR A 67 12.17 8.88 2.67
N THR A 68 13.29 9.39 2.17
CA THR A 68 13.43 9.94 0.80
C THR A 68 14.00 8.94 -0.21
N ALA A 69 14.39 7.75 0.27
CA ALA A 69 14.96 6.71 -0.57
C ALA A 69 13.98 6.24 -1.65
N LYS A 70 14.55 5.79 -2.78
CA LYS A 70 13.82 5.20 -3.91
C LYS A 70 13.14 3.87 -3.54
N SER A 71 13.66 3.14 -2.55
CA SER A 71 13.01 1.93 -2.07
C SER A 71 11.80 2.28 -1.20
N PRO A 72 10.73 1.46 -1.18
CA PRO A 72 9.54 1.70 -0.35
C PRO A 72 9.84 1.97 1.13
N LEU A 73 10.79 1.23 1.72
CA LEU A 73 11.10 1.29 3.16
C LEU A 73 12.42 2.00 3.49
N GLY A 74 13.21 2.42 2.51
CA GLY A 74 14.51 3.03 2.76
C GLY A 74 15.54 2.08 3.37
N ARG A 75 16.40 2.63 4.23
CA ARG A 75 17.46 1.88 4.92
C ARG A 75 16.91 1.08 6.10
N ALA A 76 17.75 0.21 6.65
CA ALA A 76 17.44 -0.53 7.88
C ALA A 76 17.13 0.45 9.04
N PRO A 77 16.24 0.07 9.97
CA PRO A 77 15.86 0.91 11.09
C PRO A 77 17.00 1.10 12.10
N ASP A 78 17.16 2.33 12.60
CA ASP A 78 18.25 2.72 13.50
C ASP A 78 17.84 2.72 14.98
N SER A 79 16.54 2.58 15.28
CA SER A 79 15.99 2.59 16.66
C SER A 79 14.95 1.49 16.88
N ASP A 80 14.75 1.08 18.14
CA ASP A 80 13.77 0.03 18.48
C ASP A 80 12.33 0.43 18.14
N ALA A 81 11.97 1.71 18.34
CA ALA A 81 10.67 2.22 17.90
C ALA A 81 10.50 2.10 16.38
N GLN A 82 11.53 2.45 15.60
CA GLN A 82 11.51 2.32 14.15
C GLN A 82 11.47 0.87 13.69
N LYS A 83 12.09 -0.08 14.42
CA LYS A 83 12.02 -1.51 14.08
C LYS A 83 10.58 -2.04 14.07
N ILE A 84 9.75 -1.63 15.04
CA ILE A 84 8.35 -2.06 15.11
C ILE A 84 7.55 -1.53 13.91
N ASP A 85 7.69 -0.24 13.60
CA ASP A 85 6.98 0.36 12.47
C ASP A 85 7.53 -0.15 11.13
N PHE A 86 8.84 -0.37 11.03
CA PHE A 86 9.46 -0.98 9.87
C PHE A 86 8.91 -2.39 9.64
N ALA A 87 8.77 -3.21 10.68
CA ALA A 87 8.19 -4.55 10.56
C ALA A 87 6.73 -4.50 10.08
N ARG A 88 5.93 -3.53 10.57
CA ARG A 88 4.56 -3.31 10.10
C ARG A 88 4.52 -2.90 8.62
N ALA A 89 5.37 -1.97 8.22
CA ALA A 89 5.45 -1.51 6.83
C ALA A 89 6.00 -2.59 5.89
N ALA A 90 6.94 -3.41 6.37
CA ALA A 90 7.46 -4.57 5.64
C ALA A 90 6.38 -5.63 5.42
N ALA A 91 5.58 -5.95 6.45
CA ALA A 91 4.45 -6.86 6.31
C ALA A 91 3.40 -6.34 5.32
N ALA A 92 3.12 -5.03 5.34
CA ALA A 92 2.24 -4.39 4.36
C ALA A 92 2.80 -4.50 2.93
N LEU A 93 4.11 -4.26 2.76
CA LEU A 93 4.79 -4.41 1.46
C LEU A 93 4.73 -5.85 0.93
N THR A 94 4.87 -6.86 1.79
CA THR A 94 4.67 -8.26 1.40
C THR A 94 3.25 -8.49 0.91
N ARG A 95 2.23 -8.02 1.64
CA ARG A 95 0.83 -8.15 1.22
C ARG A 95 0.53 -7.45 -0.11
N LEU A 96 1.14 -6.29 -0.36
CA LEU A 96 1.02 -5.58 -1.64
C LEU A 96 1.53 -6.43 -2.81
N ARG A 97 2.68 -7.11 -2.62
CA ARG A 97 3.23 -8.04 -3.62
C ARG A 97 2.32 -9.23 -3.87
N ASP A 98 1.73 -9.79 -2.81
CA ASP A 98 0.78 -10.90 -2.93
C ASP A 98 -0.48 -10.47 -3.71
N ILE A 99 -0.97 -9.25 -3.47
CA ILE A 99 -2.12 -8.69 -4.19
C ILE A 99 -1.79 -8.50 -5.67
N ALA A 100 -0.62 -7.95 -5.99
CA ALA A 100 -0.16 -7.75 -7.37
C ALA A 100 0.01 -9.09 -8.12
N ALA A 101 0.57 -10.11 -7.44
CA ALA A 101 0.72 -11.45 -7.99
C ALA A 101 -0.64 -12.11 -8.30
N GLN A 102 -1.61 -11.99 -7.37
CA GLN A 102 -2.97 -12.50 -7.58
C GLN A 102 -3.70 -11.78 -8.71
N ALA A 103 -3.56 -10.45 -8.82
CA ALA A 103 -4.16 -9.68 -9.91
C ALA A 103 -3.61 -10.09 -11.28
N SER A 104 -2.32 -10.41 -11.36
CA SER A 104 -1.66 -10.89 -12.59
C SER A 104 -2.20 -12.26 -13.00
N ALA A 105 -2.25 -13.23 -12.07
CA ALA A 105 -2.85 -14.54 -12.30
C ALA A 105 -4.34 -14.44 -12.67
N ALA A 106 -5.03 -13.43 -12.11
CA ALA A 106 -6.42 -13.18 -12.41
C ALA A 106 -6.65 -12.76 -13.88
N ASN A 107 -5.71 -12.02 -14.45
CA ASN A 107 -5.83 -11.56 -15.83
C ASN A 107 -5.52 -12.66 -16.85
N THR A 108 -4.57 -13.54 -16.54
CA THR A 108 -4.20 -14.69 -17.40
C THR A 108 -5.36 -15.66 -17.59
N HIS A 109 -6.07 -16.04 -16.53
CA HIS A 109 -7.17 -17.02 -16.65
C HIS A 109 -8.36 -16.46 -17.47
N ARG A 110 -8.65 -15.17 -17.37
CA ARG A 110 -9.72 -14.53 -18.15
C ARG A 110 -9.41 -14.55 -19.65
N THR A 111 -8.15 -14.35 -20.02
CA THR A 111 -7.71 -14.38 -21.41
C THR A 111 -7.80 -15.79 -21.99
N GLN A 112 -7.35 -16.80 -21.24
CA GLN A 112 -7.37 -18.21 -21.68
C GLN A 112 -8.78 -18.81 -21.82
N GLY A 113 -9.75 -18.35 -21.02
CA GLY A 113 -11.16 -18.75 -21.14
C GLY A 113 -11.84 -18.21 -22.41
N ARG A 114 -11.33 -17.11 -22.98
CA ARG A 114 -11.87 -16.49 -24.19
C ARG A 114 -11.42 -17.22 -25.47
N ASP A 115 -10.19 -17.74 -25.48
CA ASP A 115 -9.63 -18.46 -26.63
C ASP A 115 -10.26 -19.86 -26.83
N ARG A 116 -10.77 -20.48 -25.77
CA ARG A 116 -11.40 -21.81 -25.84
C ARG A 116 -12.75 -21.85 -26.56
N LEU A 117 -13.39 -20.70 -26.79
CA LEU A 117 -14.66 -20.59 -27.52
C LEU A 117 -14.50 -20.21 -29.00
N GLY A 118 -13.26 -19.99 -29.46
CA GLY A 118 -12.95 -19.61 -30.84
C GLY A 118 -12.59 -20.78 -31.78
N LEU A 119 -12.49 -22.01 -31.29
CA LEU A 119 -11.96 -23.16 -32.03
C LEU A 119 -13.02 -24.21 -32.47
N MET A 120 -14.30 -23.86 -32.46
CA MET A 120 -15.34 -24.61 -33.19
C MET A 120 -15.84 -23.76 -34.36
N ARG A 121 -15.10 -23.79 -35.48
CA ARG A 121 -15.60 -23.47 -36.81
C ARG A 121 -15.00 -24.43 -37.82
#